data_AF-A0A3B6VVI5-F1
#
_entry.id   AF-A0A3B6VVI5-F1
#
_cell.length_a   1.000
_cell.length_b   1.000
_cell.length_c   1.000
_cell.angle_alpha   90.00
_cell.angle_beta   90.00
_cell.angle_gamma   90.00
#
_symmetry.space_group_name_H-M   'P 1'
#
loop_
_entity.id
_entity.type
_entity.pdbx_description
1 polymer ?
#
loop_
_entity_poly.entity_id
_entity_poly.type
_entity_poly.pdbx_seq_one_letter_code
_entity_poly.pdbx_strand_id
1 'polypeptide(L)'
;MLIYNKNKINTSPLKKQPIIYKDEKELIDWLNYDLSTQQSDKTIFSIESFYESNKIIANIGNDKNIIKIDFEFNFQVIKNKFDKIEDYQLNFKNIIFNKKVFFENIHLYNEVFFNNAEFKSEISFSNIFSNKNLYFNNSIFHNELNFIKSEFYGDVYFNETIIKKNINIKKSLIASNMLLNNIKINNNIIFEEIIFKDNNSYLSIKNENSKKNQINNFYFTNVLIDGIIDLQNIEVNEANFKGSVINGGLINPVNFKVHKFANRESALFLKQQAYARNNAIDALEYKAKEIDKHKEDLIKDWQKNKDFKTFGDIVSIGLSSLYSDNGQNWIRAFICTILFPTVFFTLSYTNFKVGLYFYMLLITYAINILFFKDILKYIINSILVYLIVCILLPLLYIGITSFDESYIKELFMFLIPTNFEQIKESIYIYNDNTLFRGFNYFIGKIAFWLRLGADCYCV
;
A
#
# COMPACT_ATOMS: atom_id res chain seq x y z
N MET A 1 49.19 2.84 -2.78
CA MET A 1 50.29 2.17 -2.06
C MET A 1 50.43 2.87 -0.72
N LEU A 2 49.84 2.33 0.34
CA LEU A 2 49.90 2.91 1.70
C LEU A 2 51.04 2.22 2.44
N ILE A 3 52.17 2.92 2.61
CA ILE A 3 53.25 2.49 3.49
C ILE A 3 52.83 2.87 4.91
N TYR A 4 52.27 1.91 5.65
CA TYR A 4 52.04 2.06 7.09
C TYR A 4 53.30 1.66 7.84
N ASN A 5 53.61 2.41 8.89
CA ASN A 5 54.87 2.35 9.62
C ASN A 5 55.00 0.98 10.33
N LYS A 6 55.99 0.19 9.93
CA LYS A 6 56.27 -1.20 10.36
C LYS A 6 56.52 -1.36 11.88
N ASN A 7 56.61 -0.26 12.63
CA ASN A 7 56.97 -0.23 14.05
C ASN A 7 55.78 -0.32 15.02
N LYS A 8 54.53 -0.49 14.54
CA LYS A 8 53.34 -0.75 15.39
C LYS A 8 52.88 -2.22 15.39
N ILE A 9 53.72 -3.14 14.88
CA ILE A 9 53.34 -4.54 14.59
C ILE A 9 53.08 -5.41 15.83
N ASN A 10 53.22 -4.93 17.08
CA ASN A 10 53.12 -5.84 18.22
C ASN A 10 52.65 -5.21 19.54
N THR A 11 51.51 -4.49 19.54
CA THR A 11 50.95 -3.95 20.78
C THR A 11 49.50 -4.34 21.07
N SER A 12 48.80 -5.07 20.18
CA SER A 12 47.47 -5.56 20.53
C SER A 12 47.58 -6.74 21.50
N PRO A 13 46.95 -6.69 22.69
CA PRO A 13 46.96 -7.81 23.62
C PRO A 13 46.11 -9.00 23.13
N LEU A 14 45.31 -8.80 22.08
CA LEU A 14 44.41 -9.81 21.55
C LEU A 14 45.08 -10.63 20.44
N LYS A 15 45.08 -11.95 20.58
CA LYS A 15 45.55 -12.90 19.53
C LYS A 15 44.42 -13.70 18.87
N LYS A 16 43.18 -13.51 19.36
CA LYS A 16 41.98 -14.20 18.90
C LYS A 16 40.79 -13.25 19.05
N GLN A 17 39.84 -13.35 18.13
CA GLN A 17 38.64 -12.51 18.15
C GLN A 17 37.82 -12.75 19.43
N PRO A 18 37.54 -11.71 20.22
CA PRO A 18 36.61 -11.78 21.34
C PRO A 18 35.22 -12.19 20.86
N ILE A 19 34.52 -13.01 21.65
CA ILE A 19 33.11 -13.35 21.39
C ILE A 19 32.19 -12.21 21.82
N ILE A 20 32.61 -11.39 22.79
CA ILE A 20 31.87 -10.24 23.28
C ILE A 20 32.86 -9.08 23.37
N TYR A 21 32.50 -7.94 22.80
CA TYR A 21 33.19 -6.68 23.00
C TYR A 21 32.39 -5.81 23.96
N LYS A 22 33.03 -5.35 25.04
CA LYS A 22 32.39 -4.55 26.10
C LYS A 22 32.54 -3.05 25.90
N ASP A 23 33.52 -2.63 25.12
CA ASP A 23 33.77 -1.23 24.79
C ASP A 23 34.43 -1.07 23.41
N GLU A 24 34.55 0.17 22.93
CA GLU A 24 35.16 0.45 21.61
C GLU A 24 36.63 0.05 21.55
N LYS A 25 37.33 0.11 22.69
CA LYS A 25 38.78 -0.10 22.73
C LYS A 25 39.11 -1.55 22.43
N GLU A 26 38.38 -2.50 23.02
CA GLU A 26 38.54 -3.94 22.73
C GLU A 26 38.33 -4.23 21.23
N LEU A 27 37.34 -3.58 20.61
CA LEU A 27 37.09 -3.71 19.18
C LEU A 27 38.24 -3.16 18.34
N ILE A 28 38.73 -1.96 18.67
CA ILE A 28 39.85 -1.31 17.97
C ILE A 28 41.14 -2.13 18.11
N ASP A 29 41.42 -2.68 19.29
CA ASP A 29 42.57 -3.54 19.54
C ASP A 29 42.51 -4.81 18.68
N TRP A 30 41.31 -5.40 18.52
CA TRP A 30 41.09 -6.51 17.60
C TRP A 30 41.31 -6.11 16.14
N LEU A 31 40.72 -5.01 15.68
CA LEU A 31 40.86 -4.55 14.30
C LEU A 31 42.31 -4.27 13.93
N ASN A 32 43.07 -3.65 14.83
CA ASN A 32 44.51 -3.43 14.63
C ASN A 32 45.27 -4.75 14.48
N TYR A 33 44.95 -5.74 15.32
CA TYR A 33 45.55 -7.08 15.21
C TYR A 33 45.20 -7.75 13.88
N ASP A 34 43.91 -7.89 13.56
CA ASP A 34 43.42 -8.58 12.35
C ASP A 34 44.01 -7.96 11.06
N LEU A 35 44.01 -6.64 10.97
CA LEU A 35 44.53 -5.94 9.80
C LEU A 35 46.05 -6.06 9.68
N SER A 36 46.78 -6.05 10.81
CA SER A 36 48.23 -6.27 10.80
C SER A 36 48.59 -7.69 10.33
N THR A 37 47.82 -8.69 10.77
CA THR A 37 48.01 -10.09 10.34
C THR A 37 47.72 -10.28 8.86
N GLN A 38 46.64 -9.67 8.35
CA GLN A 38 46.33 -9.70 6.91
C GLN A 38 47.45 -9.07 6.07
N GLN A 39 48.09 -8.02 6.56
CA GLN A 39 49.20 -7.36 5.86
C GLN A 39 50.49 -8.19 5.90
N SER A 40 50.81 -8.83 7.03
CA SER A 40 51.99 -9.70 7.13
C SER A 40 51.88 -10.91 6.21
N ASP A 41 50.71 -11.54 6.17
CA ASP A 41 50.47 -12.71 5.32
C ASP A 41 50.63 -12.33 3.83
N LYS A 42 50.16 -11.14 3.44
CA LYS A 42 50.36 -10.62 2.08
C LYS A 42 51.83 -10.38 1.73
N THR A 43 52.65 -9.91 2.67
CA THR A 43 54.10 -9.72 2.39
C THR A 43 54.83 -11.03 2.15
N ILE A 44 54.36 -12.14 2.72
CA ILE A 44 54.96 -13.48 2.56
C ILE A 44 54.59 -14.10 1.20
N PHE A 45 53.38 -13.87 0.71
CA PHE A 45 52.86 -14.50 -0.52
C PHE A 45 52.99 -13.66 -1.81
N SER A 46 53.63 -12.49 -1.75
CA SER A 46 53.70 -11.54 -2.88
C SER A 46 54.65 -11.91 -4.05
N ILE A 47 55.03 -13.19 -4.21
CA ILE A 47 55.82 -13.63 -5.38
C ILE A 47 54.94 -14.17 -6.53
N GLU A 48 53.74 -14.71 -6.29
CA GLU A 48 52.93 -15.29 -7.38
C GLU A 48 51.41 -15.16 -7.13
N SER A 49 50.76 -14.16 -7.74
CA SER A 49 49.46 -14.28 -8.43
C SER A 49 48.84 -12.91 -8.73
N PHE A 50 48.62 -12.69 -10.03
CA PHE A 50 48.06 -11.50 -10.64
C PHE A 50 46.52 -11.50 -10.52
N TYR A 51 45.98 -10.35 -10.09
CA TYR A 51 44.62 -9.84 -10.35
C TYR A 51 43.44 -10.76 -10.01
N GLU A 52 43.02 -10.78 -8.73
CA GLU A 52 41.59 -10.66 -8.33
C GLU A 52 41.36 -10.70 -6.79
N SER A 53 42.35 -11.02 -5.96
CA SER A 53 42.08 -11.50 -4.58
C SER A 53 42.77 -10.76 -3.42
N ASN A 54 43.00 -9.44 -3.47
CA ASN A 54 43.88 -8.79 -2.48
C ASN A 54 43.37 -7.53 -1.76
N LYS A 55 42.04 -7.38 -1.56
CA LYS A 55 41.53 -6.29 -0.71
C LYS A 55 41.77 -6.60 0.77
N ILE A 56 42.17 -5.59 1.56
CA ILE A 56 42.26 -5.71 3.03
C ILE A 56 40.86 -5.41 3.58
N ILE A 57 40.38 -6.24 4.51
CA ILE A 57 39.00 -6.18 5.01
C ILE A 57 39.04 -6.01 6.52
N ALA A 58 38.30 -5.03 7.05
CA ALA A 58 38.09 -4.88 8.48
C ALA A 58 36.98 -5.85 8.92
N ASN A 59 37.36 -7.00 9.48
CA ASN A 59 36.41 -8.02 9.91
C ASN A 59 35.97 -7.81 11.36
N ILE A 60 34.66 -7.61 11.54
CA ILE A 60 33.99 -7.51 12.84
C ILE A 60 32.98 -8.65 12.88
N GLY A 61 33.37 -9.80 13.42
CA GLY A 61 32.67 -11.05 13.18
C GLY A 61 33.48 -12.11 12.44
N ASN A 62 32.95 -13.34 12.40
CA ASN A 62 33.47 -14.46 11.62
C ASN A 62 32.39 -15.53 11.37
N ASP A 63 32.71 -16.55 10.57
CA ASP A 63 31.81 -17.65 10.23
C ASP A 63 31.50 -18.65 11.36
N LYS A 64 32.34 -18.70 12.39
CA LYS A 64 32.33 -19.78 13.39
C LYS A 64 31.54 -19.42 14.64
N ASN A 65 31.58 -18.15 15.04
CA ASN A 65 31.04 -17.69 16.31
C ASN A 65 30.09 -16.51 16.10
N ILE A 66 29.02 -16.49 16.91
CA ILE A 66 28.18 -15.31 17.05
C ILE A 66 28.90 -14.32 17.95
N ILE A 67 29.26 -13.16 17.40
CA ILE A 67 29.98 -12.09 18.10
C ILE A 67 28.97 -11.09 18.66
N LYS A 68 29.18 -10.58 19.88
CA LYS A 68 28.30 -9.58 20.50
C LYS A 68 29.01 -8.25 20.69
N ILE A 69 28.36 -7.17 20.31
CA ILE A 69 28.75 -5.79 20.61
C ILE A 69 27.84 -5.31 21.74
N ASP A 70 28.40 -5.17 22.95
CA ASP A 70 27.65 -4.85 24.17
C ASP A 70 27.86 -3.40 24.66
N PHE A 71 28.22 -2.52 23.73
CA PHE A 71 28.30 -1.07 23.89
C PHE A 71 27.56 -0.39 22.75
N GLU A 72 27.31 0.92 22.89
CA GLU A 72 26.70 1.71 21.83
C GLU A 72 27.70 1.87 20.68
N PHE A 73 27.39 1.30 19.51
CA PHE A 73 28.31 1.32 18.39
C PHE A 73 28.17 2.64 17.63
N ASN A 74 29.08 3.58 17.84
CA ASN A 74 29.17 4.80 17.05
C ASN A 74 30.37 4.72 16.10
N PHE A 75 30.11 4.57 14.79
CA PHE A 75 31.18 4.40 13.81
C PHE A 75 32.08 5.63 13.70
N GLN A 76 31.57 6.85 13.93
CA GLN A 76 32.39 8.06 13.94
C GLN A 76 33.42 8.03 15.08
N VAL A 77 33.04 7.51 16.25
CA VAL A 77 33.96 7.31 17.38
C VAL A 77 35.03 6.28 17.05
N ILE A 78 34.66 5.18 16.39
CA ILE A 78 35.63 4.17 15.93
C ILE A 78 36.58 4.78 14.91
N LYS A 79 36.06 5.48 13.89
CA LYS A 79 36.83 6.18 12.86
C LYS A 79 37.85 7.16 13.45
N ASN A 80 37.45 7.95 14.45
CA ASN A 80 38.34 8.92 15.08
C ASN A 80 39.51 8.27 15.85
N LYS A 81 39.36 7.00 16.26
CA LYS A 81 40.38 6.24 17.00
C LYS A 81 41.12 5.23 16.11
N PHE A 82 40.54 4.87 14.97
CA PHE A 82 41.07 3.94 14.00
C PHE A 82 41.25 4.66 12.65
N ASP A 83 42.46 5.16 12.43
CA ASP A 83 42.80 5.89 11.21
C ASP A 83 42.44 5.09 9.96
N LYS A 84 41.71 5.74 9.05
CA LYS A 84 41.36 5.22 7.72
C LYS A 84 40.49 3.96 7.74
N ILE A 85 39.72 3.70 8.80
CA ILE A 85 38.81 2.54 8.83
C ILE A 85 37.86 2.50 7.60
N GLU A 86 37.45 3.67 7.12
CA GLU A 86 36.58 3.88 5.95
C GLU A 86 37.22 3.55 4.58
N ASP A 87 38.55 3.48 4.53
CA ASP A 87 39.30 3.07 3.34
C ASP A 87 39.34 1.55 3.18
N TYR A 88 38.87 0.80 4.19
CA TYR A 88 38.74 -0.65 4.14
C TYR A 88 37.31 -1.05 3.80
N GLN A 89 37.18 -2.21 3.18
CA GLN A 89 35.89 -2.89 3.16
C GLN A 89 35.53 -3.30 4.58
N LEU A 90 34.30 -3.03 5.00
CA LEU A 90 33.81 -3.35 6.34
C LEU A 90 32.95 -4.60 6.25
N ASN A 91 33.26 -5.61 7.07
CA ASN A 91 32.51 -6.86 7.10
C ASN A 91 32.04 -7.17 8.52
N PHE A 92 30.75 -6.99 8.74
CA PHE A 92 30.03 -7.35 9.95
C PHE A 92 29.36 -8.70 9.76
N LYS A 93 29.91 -9.77 10.33
CA LYS A 93 29.46 -11.15 10.06
C LYS A 93 29.07 -11.90 11.33
N ASN A 94 27.89 -12.51 11.33
CA ASN A 94 27.36 -13.26 12.49
C ASN A 94 27.45 -12.45 13.80
N ILE A 95 26.99 -11.19 13.75
CA ILE A 95 27.15 -10.25 14.85
C ILE A 95 25.80 -9.88 15.46
N ILE A 96 25.77 -9.69 16.77
CA ILE A 96 24.62 -9.14 17.51
C ILE A 96 25.02 -7.80 18.12
N PHE A 97 24.36 -6.73 17.71
CA PHE A 97 24.43 -5.44 18.38
C PHE A 97 23.34 -5.37 19.45
N ASN A 98 23.74 -5.43 20.72
CA ASN A 98 22.80 -5.38 21.85
C ASN A 98 22.27 -3.95 22.07
N LYS A 99 23.09 -2.95 21.79
CA LYS A 99 22.77 -1.53 21.94
C LYS A 99 22.64 -0.83 20.59
N LYS A 100 22.39 0.48 20.61
CA LYS A 100 22.17 1.28 19.40
C LYS A 100 23.40 1.31 18.49
N VAL A 101 23.16 1.48 17.20
CA VAL A 101 24.19 1.53 16.15
C VAL A 101 24.03 2.82 15.36
N PHE A 102 25.11 3.60 15.25
CA PHE A 102 25.11 4.91 14.63
C PHE A 102 26.22 5.04 13.59
N PHE A 103 25.84 5.42 12.39
CA PHE A 103 26.71 5.90 11.33
C PHE A 103 26.31 7.35 11.04
N GLU A 104 27.02 8.32 11.63
CA GLU A 104 26.72 9.74 11.50
C GLU A 104 27.88 10.52 10.87
N ASN A 105 27.60 11.30 9.82
CA ASN A 105 28.58 12.18 9.16
C ASN A 105 29.82 11.45 8.60
N ILE A 106 29.62 10.29 7.97
CA ILE A 106 30.69 9.42 7.47
C ILE A 106 30.65 9.29 5.96
N HIS A 107 31.84 9.24 5.35
CA HIS A 107 32.02 8.85 3.96
C HIS A 107 32.46 7.39 3.90
N LEU A 108 31.67 6.54 3.25
CA LEU A 108 31.96 5.12 3.03
C LEU A 108 32.55 4.96 1.62
N TYR A 109 33.88 4.85 1.55
CA TYR A 109 34.60 4.72 0.27
C TYR A 109 34.60 3.28 -0.28
N ASN A 110 34.27 2.32 0.57
CA ASN A 110 34.23 0.91 0.25
C ASN A 110 32.92 0.27 0.64
N GLU A 111 32.72 -0.94 0.15
CA GLU A 111 31.54 -1.73 0.45
C GLU A 111 31.45 -2.05 1.94
N VAL A 112 30.22 -2.04 2.45
CA VAL A 112 29.91 -2.41 3.84
C VAL A 112 28.94 -3.57 3.81
N PHE A 113 29.31 -4.64 4.49
CA PHE A 113 28.52 -5.86 4.55
C PHE A 113 28.03 -6.10 5.97
N PHE A 114 26.72 -6.25 6.13
CA PHE A 114 26.05 -6.77 7.32
C PHE A 114 25.46 -8.13 6.95
N ASN A 115 26.22 -9.19 7.23
CA ASN A 115 25.88 -10.57 6.89
C ASN A 115 25.48 -11.32 8.17
N ASN A 116 24.24 -11.82 8.22
CA ASN A 116 23.68 -12.45 9.42
C ASN A 116 23.83 -11.55 10.67
N ALA A 117 23.62 -10.24 10.50
CA ALA A 117 23.70 -9.28 11.59
C ALA A 117 22.34 -9.12 12.28
N GLU A 118 22.34 -9.09 13.61
CA GLU A 118 21.14 -8.87 14.41
C GLU A 118 21.26 -7.58 15.22
N PHE A 119 20.30 -6.67 15.04
CA PHE A 119 20.23 -5.38 15.71
C PHE A 119 19.08 -5.40 16.71
N LYS A 120 19.42 -5.52 18.01
CA LYS A 120 18.42 -5.55 19.09
C LYS A 120 17.82 -4.17 19.34
N SER A 121 18.57 -3.12 19.06
CA SER A 121 18.18 -1.71 19.21
C SER A 121 18.08 -1.01 17.85
N GLU A 122 17.73 0.28 17.89
CA GLU A 122 17.68 1.14 16.70
C GLU A 122 19.05 1.23 16.00
N ILE A 123 19.01 1.30 14.68
CA ILE A 123 20.17 1.63 13.83
C ILE A 123 19.86 2.86 12.98
N SER A 124 20.82 3.78 12.95
CA SER A 124 20.70 5.04 12.22
C SER A 124 21.92 5.29 11.35
N PHE A 125 21.66 5.56 10.08
CA PHE A 125 22.58 6.09 9.09
C PHE A 125 22.15 7.53 8.80
N SER A 126 22.84 8.50 9.39
CA SER A 126 22.50 9.90 9.28
C SER A 126 23.62 10.67 8.61
N ASN A 127 23.29 11.43 7.57
CA ASN A 127 24.27 12.27 6.88
C ASN A 127 25.47 11.45 6.35
N ILE A 128 25.21 10.21 5.87
CA ILE A 128 26.25 9.36 5.29
C ILE A 128 26.35 9.58 3.79
N PHE A 129 27.55 9.43 3.27
CA PHE A 129 27.83 9.44 1.84
C PHE A 129 28.47 8.12 1.44
N SER A 130 27.81 7.32 0.60
CA SER A 130 28.30 6.00 0.18
C SER A 130 28.55 5.94 -1.32
N ASN A 131 29.83 5.83 -1.71
CA ASN A 131 30.24 5.63 -3.11
C ASN A 131 30.17 4.18 -3.56
N LYS A 132 30.05 3.26 -2.60
CA LYS A 132 30.05 1.82 -2.81
C LYS A 132 28.84 1.20 -2.14
N ASN A 133 28.67 -0.08 -2.43
CA ASN A 133 27.45 -0.79 -2.11
C ASN A 133 27.33 -1.07 -0.60
N LEU A 134 26.11 -0.98 -0.10
CA LEU A 134 25.76 -1.35 1.26
C LEU A 134 24.90 -2.60 1.22
N TYR A 135 25.30 -3.63 1.95
CA TYR A 135 24.64 -4.93 1.92
C TYR A 135 24.11 -5.31 3.30
N PHE A 136 22.82 -5.62 3.37
CA PHE A 136 22.16 -6.21 4.52
C PHE A 136 21.62 -7.57 4.11
N ASN A 137 22.42 -8.61 4.31
CA ASN A 137 22.07 -9.98 3.94
C ASN A 137 21.69 -10.77 5.19
N ASN A 138 20.54 -11.45 5.16
CA ASN A 138 20.05 -12.28 6.26
C ASN A 138 20.03 -11.56 7.62
N SER A 139 19.85 -10.24 7.59
CA SER A 139 19.95 -9.41 8.79
C SER A 139 18.59 -9.26 9.46
N ILE A 140 18.59 -9.08 10.78
CA ILE A 140 17.38 -8.95 11.60
C ILE A 140 17.41 -7.65 12.38
N PHE A 141 16.45 -6.78 12.11
CA PHE A 141 16.24 -5.51 12.81
C PHE A 141 15.02 -5.63 13.72
N HIS A 142 15.24 -5.61 15.04
CA HIS A 142 14.14 -5.66 16.01
C HIS A 142 13.47 -4.31 16.24
N ASN A 143 14.17 -3.23 15.90
CA ASN A 143 13.71 -1.85 16.01
C ASN A 143 13.79 -1.13 14.66
N GLU A 144 13.64 0.20 14.67
CA GLU A 144 13.65 1.01 13.46
C GLU A 144 15.02 1.02 12.79
N LEU A 145 14.99 1.00 11.45
CA LEU A 145 16.14 1.20 10.58
C LEU A 145 15.99 2.55 9.87
N ASN A 146 16.89 3.48 10.18
CA ASN A 146 16.79 4.87 9.77
C ASN A 146 17.93 5.24 8.80
N PHE A 147 17.58 5.80 7.64
CA PHE A 147 18.47 6.47 6.71
C PHE A 147 18.01 7.91 6.55
N ILE A 148 18.76 8.87 7.08
CA ILE A 148 18.34 10.28 7.15
C ILE A 148 19.40 11.13 6.49
N LYS A 149 19.01 12.05 5.59
CA LYS A 149 19.94 12.98 4.93
C LYS A 149 21.15 12.30 4.28
N SER A 150 20.96 11.10 3.76
CA SER A 150 22.05 10.26 3.27
C SER A 150 22.11 10.25 1.75
N GLU A 151 23.30 10.07 1.19
CA GLU A 151 23.54 10.01 -0.25
C GLU A 151 24.15 8.66 -0.64
N PHE A 152 23.45 7.93 -1.50
CA PHE A 152 23.85 6.59 -1.98
C PHE A 152 24.16 6.63 -3.47
N TYR A 153 25.45 6.66 -3.80
CA TYR A 153 25.96 6.51 -5.17
C TYR A 153 26.32 5.06 -5.51
N GLY A 154 26.56 4.24 -4.49
CA GLY A 154 26.50 2.79 -4.61
C GLY A 154 25.09 2.26 -4.35
N ASP A 155 24.88 1.00 -4.71
CA ASP A 155 23.61 0.31 -4.49
C ASP A 155 23.40 -0.04 -3.01
N VAL A 156 22.13 -0.06 -2.58
CA VAL A 156 21.73 -0.52 -1.26
C VAL A 156 20.91 -1.80 -1.39
N TYR A 157 21.41 -2.88 -0.82
CA TYR A 157 20.81 -4.22 -0.91
C TYR A 157 20.29 -4.69 0.44
N PHE A 158 19.03 -5.12 0.46
CA PHE A 158 18.42 -5.88 1.54
C PHE A 158 18.00 -7.24 0.99
N ASN A 159 18.77 -8.27 1.28
CA ASN A 159 18.46 -9.63 0.84
C ASN A 159 18.06 -10.47 2.05
N GLU A 160 16.89 -11.12 1.99
CA GLU A 160 16.40 -12.04 3.02
C GLU A 160 16.40 -11.41 4.43
N THR A 161 16.15 -10.11 4.49
CA THR A 161 16.21 -9.31 5.71
C THR A 161 14.86 -9.23 6.40
N ILE A 162 14.86 -9.27 7.74
CA ILE A 162 13.66 -9.13 8.56
C ILE A 162 13.71 -7.79 9.30
N ILE A 163 12.71 -6.94 9.07
CA ILE A 163 12.52 -5.67 9.79
C ILE A 163 11.23 -5.75 10.58
N LYS A 164 11.34 -5.82 11.91
CA LYS A 164 10.17 -5.99 12.80
C LYS A 164 9.38 -4.72 13.02
N LYS A 165 9.99 -3.55 12.81
CA LYS A 165 9.34 -2.23 12.89
C LYS A 165 9.38 -1.54 11.53
N ASN A 166 9.91 -0.31 11.51
CA ASN A 166 9.88 0.58 10.35
C ASN A 166 11.24 0.60 9.65
N ILE A 167 11.21 0.70 8.33
CA ILE A 167 12.32 1.23 7.55
C ILE A 167 11.96 2.67 7.16
N ASN A 168 12.80 3.61 7.57
CA ASN A 168 12.62 5.03 7.30
C ASN A 168 13.79 5.51 6.45
N ILE A 169 13.49 5.98 5.24
CA ILE A 169 14.44 6.70 4.41
C ILE A 169 13.88 8.11 4.25
N LYS A 170 14.66 9.12 4.62
CA LYS A 170 14.19 10.50 4.69
C LYS A 170 15.21 11.48 4.18
N LYS A 171 14.79 12.48 3.40
CA LYS A 171 15.63 13.61 2.96
C LYS A 171 16.92 13.16 2.26
N SER A 172 16.84 12.03 1.56
CA SER A 172 18.02 11.29 1.08
C SER A 172 18.06 11.27 -0.44
N LEU A 173 19.27 11.13 -0.99
CA LEU A 173 19.53 10.98 -2.41
C LEU A 173 19.92 9.53 -2.69
N ILE A 174 19.24 8.90 -3.66
CA ILE A 174 19.60 7.59 -4.19
C ILE A 174 19.99 7.79 -5.64
N ALA A 175 21.30 7.80 -5.92
CA ALA A 175 21.81 7.97 -7.27
C ALA A 175 21.94 6.63 -8.02
N SER A 176 22.00 5.50 -7.31
CA SER A 176 22.03 4.15 -7.91
C SER A 176 20.76 3.35 -7.58
N ASN A 177 20.88 2.08 -7.22
CA ASN A 177 19.75 1.19 -6.98
C ASN A 177 19.50 0.97 -5.49
N MET A 178 18.24 0.72 -5.15
CA MET A 178 17.85 0.22 -3.84
C MET A 178 16.99 -1.03 -4.02
N LEU A 179 17.51 -2.17 -3.59
CA LEU A 179 16.89 -3.48 -3.81
C LEU A 179 16.51 -4.13 -2.48
N LEU A 180 15.22 -4.35 -2.29
CA LEU A 180 14.63 -5.01 -1.13
C LEU A 180 14.06 -6.36 -1.57
N ASN A 181 14.91 -7.39 -1.58
CA ASN A 181 14.61 -8.72 -2.09
C ASN A 181 14.34 -9.70 -0.94
N ASN A 182 13.21 -10.40 -1.02
CA ASN A 182 12.76 -11.38 -0.03
C ASN A 182 12.73 -10.81 1.40
N ILE A 183 12.43 -9.50 1.51
CA ILE A 183 12.31 -8.82 2.78
C ILE A 183 11.01 -9.18 3.50
N LYS A 184 11.06 -9.26 4.83
CA LYS A 184 9.88 -9.33 5.68
C LYS A 184 9.80 -8.05 6.52
N ILE A 185 8.74 -7.27 6.32
CA ILE A 185 8.54 -6.01 7.05
C ILE A 185 7.19 -6.08 7.75
N ASN A 186 7.22 -6.04 9.09
CA ASN A 186 6.00 -6.22 9.88
C ASN A 186 5.20 -4.92 10.09
N ASN A 187 5.79 -3.76 9.82
CA ASN A 187 5.13 -2.47 10.04
C ASN A 187 5.23 -1.57 8.80
N ASN A 188 6.05 -0.53 8.81
CA ASN A 188 5.98 0.52 7.80
C ASN A 188 7.22 0.57 6.91
N ILE A 189 7.00 0.87 5.63
CA ILE A 189 8.02 1.37 4.70
C ILE A 189 7.74 2.85 4.48
N ILE A 190 8.71 3.70 4.82
CA ILE A 190 8.57 5.15 4.77
C ILE A 190 9.70 5.75 3.94
N PHE A 191 9.33 6.32 2.80
CA PHE A 191 10.14 7.12 1.89
C PHE A 191 9.60 8.55 1.93
N GLU A 192 10.38 9.50 2.44
CA GLU A 192 9.95 10.90 2.62
C GLU A 192 11.01 11.89 2.12
N GLU A 193 10.64 12.80 1.22
CA GLU A 193 11.56 13.79 0.65
C GLU A 193 12.80 13.13 0.02
N ILE A 194 12.60 12.10 -0.79
CA ILE A 194 13.70 11.34 -1.43
C ILE A 194 13.77 11.67 -2.91
N ILE A 195 15.00 11.70 -3.42
CA ILE A 195 15.28 11.88 -4.84
C ILE A 195 16.01 10.63 -5.34
N PHE A 196 15.44 9.98 -6.36
CA PHE A 196 16.12 8.99 -7.19
C PHE A 196 16.55 9.69 -8.48
N LYS A 197 17.86 9.98 -8.59
CA LYS A 197 18.39 11.03 -9.48
C LYS A 197 18.44 10.64 -10.96
N ASP A 198 18.75 9.38 -11.23
CA ASP A 198 19.11 8.96 -12.58
C ASP A 198 17.97 8.15 -13.20
N ASN A 199 17.75 8.26 -14.51
CA ASN A 199 16.74 7.45 -15.22
C ASN A 199 17.03 5.94 -15.13
N ASN A 200 18.26 5.58 -14.76
CA ASN A 200 18.69 4.20 -14.53
C ASN A 200 18.58 3.78 -13.05
N SER A 201 18.28 4.72 -12.15
CA SER A 201 18.06 4.40 -10.74
C SER A 201 16.83 3.51 -10.59
N TYR A 202 16.92 2.54 -9.71
CA TYR A 202 15.92 1.48 -9.64
C TYR A 202 15.58 1.16 -8.19
N LEU A 203 14.30 1.29 -7.85
CA LEU A 203 13.76 0.84 -6.58
C LEU A 203 13.02 -0.47 -6.78
N SER A 204 13.56 -1.55 -6.23
CA SER A 204 12.95 -2.88 -6.30
C SER A 204 12.50 -3.29 -4.93
N ILE A 205 11.23 -3.67 -4.79
CA ILE A 205 10.73 -4.33 -3.59
C ILE A 205 10.03 -5.59 -4.05
N LYS A 206 10.65 -6.74 -3.78
CA LYS A 206 10.22 -8.03 -4.33
C LYS A 206 10.23 -9.11 -3.27
N ASN A 207 9.25 -10.00 -3.34
CA ASN A 207 9.25 -11.23 -2.58
C ASN A 207 9.04 -12.42 -3.53
N GLU A 208 10.13 -13.08 -3.89
CA GLU A 208 10.17 -14.19 -4.84
C GLU A 208 9.68 -15.50 -4.20
N ASN A 209 9.82 -15.64 -2.88
CA ASN A 209 9.45 -16.84 -2.14
C ASN A 209 7.92 -17.03 -1.95
N SER A 210 7.09 -16.35 -2.75
CA SER A 210 5.63 -16.52 -2.93
C SER A 210 4.70 -16.32 -1.72
N LYS A 211 5.22 -16.24 -0.49
CA LYS A 211 4.43 -15.82 0.68
C LYS A 211 4.28 -14.30 0.64
N LYS A 212 3.10 -13.80 0.27
CA LYS A 212 2.79 -12.36 0.27
C LYS A 212 3.32 -11.69 1.53
N ASN A 213 4.14 -10.65 1.36
CA ASN A 213 4.57 -9.83 2.49
C ASN A 213 3.48 -8.79 2.76
N GLN A 214 2.82 -8.91 3.91
CA GLN A 214 1.83 -7.93 4.36
C GLN A 214 2.55 -6.80 5.08
N ILE A 215 2.53 -5.62 4.48
CA ILE A 215 3.09 -4.39 5.02
C ILE A 215 1.93 -3.56 5.57
N ASN A 216 2.11 -2.98 6.75
CA ASN A 216 1.08 -2.16 7.34
C ASN A 216 0.91 -0.87 6.53
N ASN A 217 1.96 -0.05 6.46
CA ASN A 217 1.91 1.22 5.75
C ASN A 217 3.04 1.35 4.74
N PHE A 218 2.70 1.85 3.54
CA PHE A 218 3.64 2.10 2.45
C PHE A 218 3.57 3.57 2.04
N TYR A 219 4.49 4.38 2.56
CA TYR A 219 4.46 5.83 2.42
C TYR A 219 5.61 6.30 1.55
N PHE A 220 5.24 6.96 0.45
CA PHE A 220 6.09 7.63 -0.52
C PHE A 220 5.60 9.07 -0.59
N THR A 221 6.14 9.94 0.24
CA THR A 221 5.69 11.33 0.31
C THR A 221 6.77 12.28 -0.15
N ASN A 222 6.45 13.16 -1.10
CA ASN A 222 7.41 14.08 -1.74
C ASN A 222 8.63 13.33 -2.32
N VAL A 223 8.39 12.18 -2.95
CA VAL A 223 9.44 11.37 -3.57
C VAL A 223 9.51 11.69 -5.06
N LEU A 224 10.69 12.09 -5.54
CA LEU A 224 10.97 12.27 -6.97
C LEU A 224 11.72 11.03 -7.46
N ILE A 225 11.15 10.32 -8.43
CA ILE A 225 11.79 9.15 -9.05
C ILE A 225 11.86 9.35 -10.55
N ASP A 226 13.06 9.67 -11.04
CA ASP A 226 13.31 9.75 -12.47
C ASP A 226 13.47 8.37 -13.11
N GLY A 227 13.93 7.39 -12.32
CA GLY A 227 14.07 6.00 -12.71
C GLY A 227 12.80 5.15 -12.52
N ILE A 228 13.02 3.85 -12.29
CA ILE A 228 11.95 2.82 -12.30
C ILE A 228 11.67 2.33 -10.87
N ILE A 229 10.39 2.10 -10.56
CA ILE A 229 9.99 1.30 -9.38
C ILE A 229 9.44 -0.04 -9.83
N ASP A 230 9.87 -1.13 -9.18
CA ASP A 230 9.31 -2.47 -9.35
C ASP A 230 8.82 -3.03 -8.00
N LEU A 231 7.53 -3.36 -7.92
CA LEU A 231 6.87 -3.82 -6.69
C LEU A 231 6.20 -5.18 -6.94
N GLN A 232 6.73 -6.27 -6.39
CA GLN A 232 6.21 -7.63 -6.67
C GLN A 232 5.85 -8.39 -5.41
N ASN A 233 4.68 -9.03 -5.42
CA ASN A 233 4.15 -9.91 -4.36
C ASN A 233 4.05 -9.21 -2.99
N ILE A 234 3.54 -7.98 -3.01
CA ILE A 234 3.41 -7.10 -1.84
C ILE A 234 1.93 -6.77 -1.61
N GLU A 235 1.48 -6.89 -0.37
CA GLU A 235 0.14 -6.47 0.04
C GLU A 235 0.28 -5.41 1.13
N VAL A 236 -0.39 -4.28 0.96
CA VAL A 236 -0.28 -3.10 1.84
C VAL A 236 -1.65 -2.76 2.42
N ASN A 237 -1.73 -2.53 3.73
CA ASN A 237 -2.97 -2.07 4.36
C ASN A 237 -3.29 -0.63 3.97
N GLU A 238 -2.35 0.31 4.12
CA GLU A 238 -2.51 1.70 3.70
C GLU A 238 -1.32 2.22 2.89
N ALA A 239 -1.61 2.84 1.74
CA ALA A 239 -0.61 3.48 0.90
C ALA A 239 -0.79 5.00 0.83
N ASN A 240 0.33 5.73 0.76
CA ASN A 240 0.37 7.18 0.59
C ASN A 240 1.43 7.56 -0.43
N PHE A 241 1.04 8.23 -1.51
CA PHE A 241 1.90 8.71 -2.59
C PHE A 241 1.90 10.25 -2.71
N LYS A 242 1.46 10.98 -1.69
CA LYS A 242 1.24 12.43 -1.75
C LYS A 242 2.51 13.19 -2.14
N GLY A 243 2.41 14.07 -3.13
CA GLY A 243 3.51 14.92 -3.60
C GLY A 243 4.61 14.15 -4.34
N SER A 244 4.41 12.86 -4.62
CA SER A 244 5.41 12.03 -5.28
C SER A 244 5.22 12.01 -6.79
N VAL A 245 6.32 12.02 -7.51
CA VAL A 245 6.38 12.03 -8.97
C VAL A 245 7.29 10.89 -9.41
N ILE A 246 6.77 9.98 -10.24
CA ILE A 246 7.53 8.89 -10.83
C ILE A 246 7.50 9.06 -12.35
N ASN A 247 8.62 9.50 -12.93
CA ASN A 247 8.75 9.80 -14.35
C ASN A 247 9.09 8.56 -15.19
N GLY A 248 10.00 7.69 -14.72
CA GLY A 248 10.38 6.46 -15.42
C GLY A 248 9.32 5.34 -15.37
N GLY A 249 8.22 5.57 -14.65
CA GLY A 249 7.12 4.64 -14.48
C GLY A 249 7.33 3.64 -13.35
N LEU A 250 6.23 3.16 -12.79
CA LEU A 250 6.23 1.94 -11.99
C LEU A 250 6.12 0.76 -13.00
N ILE A 251 6.82 -0.34 -12.81
CA ILE A 251 6.88 -1.47 -13.74
C ILE A 251 6.50 -2.75 -12.99
N ASN A 252 5.70 -3.60 -13.63
CA ASN A 252 5.35 -4.96 -13.18
C ASN A 252 4.84 -5.12 -11.73
N PRO A 253 3.70 -4.50 -11.34
CA PRO A 253 3.07 -4.72 -10.05
C PRO A 253 2.39 -6.10 -10.03
N VAL A 254 3.17 -7.17 -10.14
CA VAL A 254 2.63 -8.54 -10.09
C VAL A 254 2.23 -8.79 -8.64
N ASN A 255 0.92 -8.93 -8.42
CA ASN A 255 0.33 -9.11 -7.08
C ASN A 255 0.63 -7.97 -6.10
N PHE A 256 0.73 -6.72 -6.57
CA PHE A 256 0.75 -5.56 -5.68
C PHE A 256 -0.68 -5.15 -5.31
N LYS A 257 -1.05 -5.30 -4.03
CA LYS A 257 -2.40 -5.00 -3.55
C LYS A 257 -2.36 -3.90 -2.49
N VAL A 258 -3.21 -2.91 -2.63
CA VAL A 258 -3.36 -1.80 -1.67
C VAL A 258 -4.78 -1.81 -1.14
N HIS A 259 -4.99 -2.00 0.16
CA HIS A 259 -6.35 -2.06 0.72
C HIS A 259 -6.97 -0.68 0.90
N LYS A 260 -6.20 0.28 1.42
CA LYS A 260 -6.65 1.65 1.72
C LYS A 260 -5.65 2.67 1.19
N PHE A 261 -6.15 3.84 0.80
CA PHE A 261 -5.32 5.00 0.52
C PHE A 261 -5.45 6.05 1.63
N ALA A 262 -4.33 6.67 1.98
CA ALA A 262 -4.29 7.75 2.97
C ALA A 262 -5.01 9.02 2.47
N ASN A 263 -5.03 9.24 1.15
CA ASN A 263 -5.63 10.42 0.51
C ASN A 263 -6.04 10.13 -0.94
N ARG A 264 -6.87 11.01 -1.51
CA ARG A 264 -7.37 10.90 -2.88
C ARG A 264 -6.25 10.91 -3.93
N GLU A 265 -5.25 11.79 -3.76
CA GLU A 265 -4.12 11.94 -4.67
C GLU A 265 -3.36 10.62 -4.88
N SER A 266 -3.22 9.82 -3.81
CA SER A 266 -2.56 8.51 -3.85
C SER A 266 -3.33 7.50 -4.70
N ALA A 267 -4.66 7.50 -4.64
CA ALA A 267 -5.50 6.63 -5.46
C ALA A 267 -5.47 7.08 -6.93
N LEU A 268 -5.55 8.39 -7.18
CA LEU A 268 -5.41 8.99 -8.51
C LEU A 268 -4.07 8.62 -9.15
N PHE A 269 -3.00 8.69 -8.36
CA PHE A 269 -1.64 8.33 -8.79
C PHE A 269 -1.58 6.89 -9.31
N LEU A 270 -1.98 5.90 -8.50
CA LEU A 270 -1.95 4.50 -8.95
C LEU A 270 -2.93 4.22 -10.10
N LYS A 271 -4.07 4.90 -10.15
CA LYS A 271 -5.00 4.82 -11.28
C LYS A 271 -4.33 5.26 -12.59
N GLN A 272 -3.64 6.41 -12.60
CA GLN A 272 -2.92 6.90 -13.78
C GLN A 272 -1.80 5.95 -14.19
N GLN A 273 -1.07 5.42 -13.21
CA GLN A 273 -0.02 4.42 -13.42
C GLN A 273 -0.54 3.10 -14.02
N ALA A 274 -1.74 2.66 -13.61
CA ALA A 274 -2.39 1.48 -14.17
C ALA A 274 -2.86 1.72 -15.63
N TYR A 275 -3.46 2.89 -15.92
CA TYR A 275 -3.84 3.27 -17.29
C TYR A 275 -2.63 3.38 -18.23
N ALA A 276 -1.52 3.97 -17.78
CA ALA A 276 -0.29 4.06 -18.56
C ALA A 276 0.26 2.68 -18.99
N ARG A 277 -0.19 1.59 -18.35
CA ARG A 277 0.18 0.21 -18.65
C ARG A 277 -0.93 -0.61 -19.30
N ASN A 278 -2.02 0.02 -19.73
CA ASN A 278 -3.20 -0.67 -20.26
C ASN A 278 -3.80 -1.70 -19.28
N ASN A 279 -3.64 -1.51 -17.97
CA ASN A 279 -4.26 -2.36 -16.96
C ASN A 279 -5.58 -1.73 -16.50
N ALA A 280 -6.63 -1.93 -17.31
CA ALA A 280 -7.95 -1.37 -17.05
C ALA A 280 -8.59 -1.92 -15.76
N ILE A 281 -8.26 -3.16 -15.37
CA ILE A 281 -8.85 -3.82 -14.20
C ILE A 281 -8.40 -3.12 -12.91
N ASP A 282 -7.09 -2.97 -12.72
CA ASP A 282 -6.55 -2.28 -11.54
C ASP A 282 -6.90 -0.78 -11.57
N ALA A 283 -6.96 -0.17 -12.75
CA ALA A 283 -7.38 1.22 -12.90
C ALA A 283 -8.83 1.44 -12.43
N LEU A 284 -9.75 0.51 -12.74
CA LEU A 284 -11.13 0.55 -12.22
C LEU A 284 -11.16 0.36 -10.70
N GLU A 285 -10.33 -0.52 -10.16
CA GLU A 285 -10.22 -0.71 -8.71
C GLU A 285 -9.79 0.59 -8.01
N TYR A 286 -8.72 1.21 -8.49
CA TYR A 286 -8.19 2.46 -7.94
C TYR A 286 -9.13 3.65 -8.17
N LYS A 287 -9.89 3.68 -9.28
CA LYS A 287 -10.93 4.69 -9.53
C LYS A 287 -12.01 4.67 -8.45
N ALA A 288 -12.51 3.50 -8.06
CA ALA A 288 -13.51 3.41 -7.00
C ALA A 288 -12.95 3.92 -5.66
N LYS A 289 -11.71 3.53 -5.33
CA LYS A 289 -11.03 4.01 -4.11
C LYS A 289 -10.78 5.53 -4.12
N GLU A 290 -10.50 6.10 -5.29
CA GLU A 290 -10.41 7.56 -5.46
C GLU A 290 -11.76 8.23 -5.18
N ILE A 291 -12.86 7.68 -5.71
CA ILE A 291 -14.23 8.18 -5.49
C ILE A 291 -14.60 8.12 -4.01
N ASP A 292 -14.26 7.04 -3.31
CA ASP A 292 -14.52 6.90 -1.88
C ASP A 292 -13.76 7.96 -1.06
N LYS A 293 -12.48 8.21 -1.40
CA LYS A 293 -11.70 9.30 -0.78
C LYS A 293 -12.27 10.67 -1.09
N HIS A 294 -12.73 10.89 -2.32
CA HIS A 294 -13.37 12.14 -2.70
C HIS A 294 -14.66 12.38 -1.90
N LYS A 295 -15.46 11.33 -1.67
CA LYS A 295 -16.65 11.41 -0.81
C LYS A 295 -16.30 11.79 0.63
N GLU A 296 -15.24 11.21 1.20
CA GLU A 296 -14.77 11.59 2.54
C GLU A 296 -14.41 13.08 2.61
N ASP A 297 -13.75 13.62 1.58
CA ASP A 297 -13.39 15.03 1.51
C ASP A 297 -14.62 15.93 1.37
N LEU A 298 -15.58 15.58 0.49
CA LEU A 298 -16.84 16.29 0.36
C LEU A 298 -17.64 16.32 1.67
N ILE A 299 -17.66 15.22 2.43
CA ILE A 299 -18.33 15.17 3.74
C ILE A 299 -17.71 16.19 4.70
N LYS A 300 -16.37 16.28 4.76
CA LYS A 300 -15.67 17.26 5.60
C LYS A 300 -15.99 18.70 5.16
N ASP A 301 -16.06 18.95 3.87
CA ASP A 301 -16.38 20.28 3.32
C ASP A 301 -17.84 20.66 3.58
N TRP A 302 -18.76 19.72 3.42
CA TRP A 302 -20.18 19.91 3.74
C TRP A 302 -20.39 20.19 5.23
N GLN A 303 -19.67 19.49 6.12
CA GLN A 303 -19.74 19.75 7.57
C GLN A 303 -19.34 21.19 7.93
N LYS A 304 -18.45 21.81 7.15
CA LYS A 304 -18.02 23.21 7.36
C LYS A 304 -18.99 24.21 6.73
N ASN A 305 -19.37 23.99 5.48
CA ASN A 305 -20.02 25.02 4.66
C ASN A 305 -21.53 24.79 4.44
N LYS A 306 -22.02 23.58 4.72
CA LYS A 306 -23.42 23.13 4.51
C LYS A 306 -23.97 23.43 3.11
N ASP A 307 -23.10 23.44 2.10
CA ASP A 307 -23.48 23.73 0.72
C ASP A 307 -24.35 22.61 0.12
N PHE A 308 -25.42 22.99 -0.57
CA PHE A 308 -26.38 22.04 -1.14
C PHE A 308 -25.81 21.27 -2.31
N LYS A 309 -24.92 21.88 -3.11
CA LYS A 309 -24.25 21.20 -4.21
C LYS A 309 -23.35 20.08 -3.68
N THR A 310 -22.51 20.37 -2.67
CA THR A 310 -21.69 19.35 -2.01
C THR A 310 -22.53 18.20 -1.44
N PHE A 311 -23.70 18.49 -0.85
CA PHE A 311 -24.63 17.44 -0.41
C PHE A 311 -25.13 16.57 -1.57
N GLY A 312 -25.54 17.21 -2.68
CA GLY A 312 -25.95 16.51 -3.90
C GLY A 312 -24.86 15.58 -4.44
N ASP A 313 -23.61 16.04 -4.46
CA ASP A 313 -22.46 15.23 -4.90
C ASP A 313 -22.23 14.01 -3.98
N ILE A 314 -22.32 14.19 -2.65
CA ILE A 314 -22.22 13.07 -1.69
C ILE A 314 -23.32 12.03 -1.93
N VAL A 315 -24.56 12.47 -2.15
CA VAL A 315 -25.69 11.58 -2.42
C VAL A 315 -25.50 10.85 -3.75
N SER A 316 -25.06 11.57 -4.79
CA SER A 316 -24.78 11.00 -6.11
C SER A 316 -23.74 9.88 -6.04
N ILE A 317 -22.62 10.12 -5.35
CA ILE A 317 -21.59 9.10 -5.13
C ILE A 317 -22.14 7.93 -4.30
N GLY A 318 -22.95 8.22 -3.27
CA GLY A 318 -23.62 7.19 -2.47
C GLY A 318 -24.52 6.28 -3.29
N LEU A 319 -25.30 6.85 -4.22
CA LEU A 319 -26.15 6.10 -5.14
C LEU A 319 -25.32 5.27 -6.13
N SER A 320 -24.24 5.82 -6.68
CA SER A 320 -23.30 5.10 -7.55
C SER A 320 -22.71 3.86 -6.86
N SER A 321 -22.25 4.01 -5.61
CA SER A 321 -21.75 2.91 -4.78
C SER A 321 -22.84 1.87 -4.48
N LEU A 322 -24.06 2.33 -4.17
CA LEU A 322 -25.20 1.42 -3.94
C LEU A 322 -25.55 0.62 -5.20
N TYR A 323 -25.52 1.25 -6.37
CA TYR A 323 -25.98 0.69 -7.62
C TYR A 323 -24.97 -0.29 -8.21
N SER A 324 -23.69 0.06 -8.24
CA SER A 324 -22.67 -0.67 -9.01
C SER A 324 -21.34 -0.84 -8.29
N ASP A 325 -21.26 -0.45 -7.02
CA ASP A 325 -19.99 -0.35 -6.29
C ASP A 325 -18.99 0.54 -7.05
N ASN A 326 -19.46 1.73 -7.48
CA ASN A 326 -18.70 2.68 -8.28
C ASN A 326 -18.16 2.10 -9.60
N GLY A 327 -18.94 1.23 -10.24
CA GLY A 327 -18.65 0.60 -11.53
C GLY A 327 -17.92 -0.74 -11.45
N GLN A 328 -17.63 -1.27 -10.26
CA GLN A 328 -16.91 -2.55 -10.12
C GLN A 328 -17.81 -3.79 -10.26
N ASN A 329 -19.11 -3.68 -9.96
CA ASN A 329 -20.01 -4.83 -9.87
C ASN A 329 -21.19 -4.71 -10.84
N TRP A 330 -21.02 -5.28 -12.04
CA TRP A 330 -22.04 -5.27 -13.08
C TRP A 330 -23.29 -6.09 -12.71
N ILE A 331 -23.14 -7.16 -11.92
CA ILE A 331 -24.27 -7.99 -11.46
C ILE A 331 -25.14 -7.17 -10.52
N ARG A 332 -24.52 -6.47 -9.56
CA ARG A 332 -25.21 -5.55 -8.66
C ARG A 332 -25.93 -4.45 -9.44
N ALA A 333 -25.26 -3.87 -10.44
CA ALA A 333 -25.85 -2.86 -11.31
C ALA A 333 -27.08 -3.41 -12.04
N PHE A 334 -26.99 -4.61 -12.61
CA PHE A 334 -28.09 -5.27 -13.29
C PHE A 334 -29.28 -5.51 -12.36
N ILE A 335 -29.04 -6.03 -11.16
CA ILE A 335 -30.09 -6.25 -10.15
C ILE A 335 -30.75 -4.92 -9.78
N CYS A 336 -29.97 -3.87 -9.46
CA CYS A 336 -30.50 -2.56 -9.12
C CYS A 336 -31.30 -1.93 -10.27
N THR A 337 -30.90 -2.17 -11.53
CA THR A 337 -31.61 -1.69 -12.72
C THR A 337 -33.02 -2.26 -12.83
N ILE A 338 -33.20 -3.51 -12.43
CA ILE A 338 -34.53 -4.16 -12.47
C ILE A 338 -35.29 -3.81 -11.21
N LEU A 339 -34.65 -3.90 -10.05
CA LEU A 339 -35.27 -3.76 -8.75
C LEU A 339 -35.83 -2.36 -8.51
N PHE A 340 -35.03 -1.30 -8.68
CA PHE A 340 -35.49 0.06 -8.34
C PHE A 340 -36.67 0.51 -9.21
N PRO A 341 -36.63 0.42 -10.55
CA PRO A 341 -37.78 0.79 -11.37
C PRO A 341 -39.01 -0.07 -11.09
N THR A 342 -38.84 -1.39 -10.84
CA THR A 342 -39.97 -2.27 -10.50
C THR A 342 -40.63 -1.85 -9.19
N VAL A 343 -39.84 -1.50 -8.17
CA VAL A 343 -40.34 -0.98 -6.89
C VAL A 343 -41.12 0.32 -7.12
N PHE A 344 -40.53 1.30 -7.81
CA PHE A 344 -41.19 2.58 -8.06
C PHE A 344 -42.44 2.46 -8.93
N PHE A 345 -42.43 1.55 -9.91
CA PHE A 345 -43.61 1.22 -10.72
C PHE A 345 -44.73 0.64 -9.84
N THR A 346 -44.43 -0.35 -9.01
CA THR A 346 -45.39 -0.98 -8.09
C THR A 346 -46.01 0.07 -7.14
N LEU A 347 -45.19 1.01 -6.65
CA LEU A 347 -45.63 2.13 -5.82
C LEU A 347 -46.57 3.09 -6.56
N SER A 348 -46.32 3.32 -7.86
CA SER A 348 -47.19 4.17 -8.69
C SER A 348 -48.51 3.49 -9.06
N TYR A 349 -48.49 2.17 -9.25
CA TYR A 349 -49.63 1.39 -9.77
C TYR A 349 -50.66 1.02 -8.68
N THR A 350 -50.23 0.81 -7.43
CA THR A 350 -51.11 0.31 -6.35
C THR A 350 -51.92 1.42 -5.65
N ASN A 351 -53.06 1.08 -5.05
CA ASN A 351 -53.87 2.03 -4.26
C ASN A 351 -53.16 2.41 -2.95
N PHE A 352 -53.29 3.68 -2.53
CA PHE A 352 -52.50 4.31 -1.44
C PHE A 352 -52.50 3.53 -0.11
N LYS A 353 -53.58 2.80 0.21
CA LYS A 353 -53.68 1.94 1.41
C LYS A 353 -52.77 0.70 1.34
N VAL A 354 -52.53 0.14 0.15
CA VAL A 354 -51.60 -0.98 -0.08
C VAL A 354 -50.15 -0.48 -0.18
N GLY A 355 -49.93 0.72 -0.72
CA GLY A 355 -48.61 1.37 -0.82
C GLY A 355 -47.94 1.60 0.54
N LEU A 356 -48.70 1.90 1.59
CA LEU A 356 -48.20 2.04 2.97
C LEU A 356 -47.68 0.72 3.57
N TYR A 357 -48.29 -0.41 3.22
CA TYR A 357 -47.79 -1.74 3.60
C TYR A 357 -46.49 -2.07 2.86
N PHE A 358 -46.42 -1.72 1.58
CA PHE A 358 -45.19 -1.86 0.79
C PHE A 358 -44.06 -0.97 1.34
N TYR A 359 -44.39 0.21 1.89
CA TYR A 359 -43.45 1.11 2.57
C TYR A 359 -42.86 0.49 3.83
N MET A 360 -43.67 -0.15 4.68
CA MET A 360 -43.18 -0.88 5.86
C MET A 360 -42.31 -2.08 5.46
N LEU A 361 -42.66 -2.77 4.37
CA LEU A 361 -41.91 -3.92 3.84
C LEU A 361 -40.55 -3.49 3.26
N LEU A 362 -40.53 -2.41 2.47
CA LEU A 362 -39.32 -1.82 1.89
C LEU A 362 -38.42 -1.19 2.94
N ILE A 363 -38.96 -0.51 3.96
CA ILE A 363 -38.15 0.01 5.08
C ILE A 363 -37.55 -1.16 5.85
N THR A 364 -38.31 -2.21 6.14
CA THR A 364 -37.78 -3.40 6.80
C THR A 364 -36.71 -4.09 5.96
N TYR A 365 -36.89 -4.14 4.64
CA TYR A 365 -35.91 -4.70 3.70
C TYR A 365 -34.65 -3.82 3.55
N ALA A 366 -34.81 -2.50 3.43
CA ALA A 366 -33.73 -1.52 3.31
C ALA A 366 -32.92 -1.39 4.61
N ILE A 367 -33.56 -1.44 5.78
CA ILE A 367 -32.88 -1.53 7.08
C ILE A 367 -32.04 -2.81 7.12
N ASN A 368 -32.58 -3.95 6.68
CA ASN A 368 -31.79 -5.19 6.65
C ASN A 368 -30.60 -5.15 5.67
N ILE A 369 -30.73 -4.48 4.51
CA ILE A 369 -29.61 -4.23 3.57
C ILE A 369 -28.54 -3.33 4.19
N LEU A 370 -28.96 -2.28 4.90
CA LEU A 370 -28.04 -1.27 5.44
C LEU A 370 -27.24 -1.76 6.65
N PHE A 371 -27.76 -2.74 7.42
CA PHE A 371 -27.17 -3.15 8.70
C PHE A 371 -26.50 -4.54 8.73
N PHE A 372 -26.68 -5.43 7.74
CA PHE A 372 -26.06 -6.78 7.74
C PHE A 372 -24.97 -6.97 6.69
N LYS A 373 -23.78 -7.41 7.11
CA LYS A 373 -22.60 -7.66 6.24
C LYS A 373 -22.55 -9.04 5.58
N ASP A 374 -23.37 -10.00 6.03
CA ASP A 374 -23.29 -11.41 5.60
C ASP A 374 -24.40 -11.77 4.59
N ILE A 375 -24.01 -11.94 3.32
CA ILE A 375 -24.90 -12.16 2.17
C ILE A 375 -25.80 -13.40 2.32
N LEU A 376 -25.32 -14.47 2.96
CA LEU A 376 -26.08 -15.72 3.05
C LEU A 376 -27.22 -15.63 4.07
N LYS A 377 -27.00 -14.99 5.23
CA LYS A 377 -28.06 -14.67 6.20
C LYS A 377 -29.04 -13.66 5.63
N TYR A 378 -28.55 -12.72 4.81
CA TYR A 378 -29.38 -11.77 4.08
C TYR A 378 -30.36 -12.45 3.13
N ILE A 379 -29.92 -13.42 2.32
CA ILE A 379 -30.81 -14.16 1.41
C ILE A 379 -31.87 -14.93 2.20
N ILE A 380 -31.48 -15.64 3.27
CA ILE A 380 -32.40 -16.46 4.06
C ILE A 380 -33.44 -15.59 4.78
N ASN A 381 -33.03 -14.51 5.46
CA ASN A 381 -33.96 -13.60 6.13
C ASN A 381 -34.85 -12.82 5.16
N SER A 382 -34.32 -12.43 4.01
CA SER A 382 -35.08 -11.78 2.94
C SER A 382 -36.18 -12.69 2.40
N ILE A 383 -35.86 -13.97 2.17
CA ILE A 383 -36.84 -14.98 1.76
C ILE A 383 -37.87 -15.20 2.87
N LEU A 384 -37.47 -15.25 4.13
CA LEU A 384 -38.38 -15.48 5.27
C LEU A 384 -39.34 -14.30 5.49
N VAL A 385 -38.85 -13.06 5.41
CA VAL A 385 -39.67 -11.84 5.49
C VAL A 385 -40.59 -11.73 4.28
N TYR A 386 -40.10 -12.04 3.07
CA TYR A 386 -40.92 -12.10 1.86
C TYR A 386 -42.03 -13.16 1.99
N LEU A 387 -41.72 -14.37 2.47
CA LEU A 387 -42.71 -15.43 2.68
C LEU A 387 -43.77 -15.02 3.72
N ILE A 388 -43.37 -14.44 4.86
CA ILE A 388 -44.32 -14.03 5.90
C ILE A 388 -45.19 -12.85 5.45
N VAL A 389 -44.62 -11.86 4.78
CA VAL A 389 -45.35 -10.63 4.43
C VAL A 389 -46.08 -10.73 3.08
N CYS A 390 -45.61 -11.53 2.13
CA CYS A 390 -46.27 -11.71 0.82
C CYS A 390 -47.20 -12.93 0.75
N ILE A 391 -47.05 -13.94 1.63
CA ILE A 391 -47.98 -15.08 1.65
C ILE A 391 -48.98 -14.93 2.78
N LEU A 392 -48.52 -14.72 4.02
CA LEU A 392 -49.38 -14.79 5.21
C LEU A 392 -50.29 -13.56 5.38
N LEU A 393 -49.78 -12.36 5.15
CA LEU A 393 -50.56 -11.12 5.29
C LEU A 393 -51.63 -10.91 4.19
N PRO A 394 -51.37 -11.20 2.91
CA PRO A 394 -52.38 -11.12 1.87
C PRO A 394 -53.47 -12.19 2.05
N LEU A 395 -53.11 -13.41 2.47
CA LEU A 395 -54.09 -14.45 2.82
C LEU A 395 -54.99 -14.05 4.00
N LEU A 396 -54.49 -13.24 4.94
CA LEU A 396 -55.24 -12.75 6.09
C LEU A 396 -56.07 -11.49 5.80
N TYR A 397 -55.72 -10.69 4.80
CA TYR A 397 -56.32 -9.36 4.57
C TYR A 397 -57.11 -9.23 3.25
N ILE A 398 -56.78 -10.02 2.22
CA ILE A 398 -57.37 -9.90 0.89
C ILE A 398 -57.69 -11.30 0.37
N GLY A 399 -58.97 -11.60 0.18
CA GLY A 399 -59.38 -12.68 -0.73
C GLY A 399 -58.96 -12.31 -2.15
N ILE A 400 -57.71 -12.60 -2.53
CA ILE A 400 -57.16 -12.23 -3.84
C ILE A 400 -57.74 -13.18 -4.88
N THR A 401 -58.67 -12.65 -5.67
CA THR A 401 -58.97 -13.16 -7.01
C THR A 401 -58.34 -12.18 -8.01
N SER A 402 -57.61 -12.73 -8.98
CA SER A 402 -56.94 -12.08 -10.13
C SER A 402 -55.69 -11.20 -9.85
N PHE A 403 -54.51 -11.81 -10.01
CA PHE A 403 -53.36 -11.10 -10.59
C PHE A 403 -53.70 -10.88 -12.07
N ASP A 404 -53.90 -9.64 -12.48
CA ASP A 404 -54.32 -9.29 -13.85
C ASP A 404 -53.11 -9.24 -14.80
N GLU A 405 -53.24 -9.81 -16.01
CA GLU A 405 -52.20 -9.90 -17.04
C GLU A 405 -51.76 -8.51 -17.54
N SER A 406 -52.62 -7.51 -17.33
CA SER A 406 -52.39 -6.08 -17.57
C SER A 406 -51.20 -5.51 -16.79
N TYR A 407 -50.99 -5.94 -15.54
CA TYR A 407 -49.91 -5.43 -14.67
C TYR A 407 -48.51 -5.73 -15.23
N ILE A 408 -48.30 -6.97 -15.68
CA ILE A 408 -47.02 -7.41 -16.22
C ILE A 408 -46.71 -6.65 -17.51
N LYS A 409 -47.72 -6.48 -18.38
CA LYS A 409 -47.59 -5.72 -19.63
C LYS A 409 -47.21 -4.26 -19.37
N GLU A 410 -47.84 -3.61 -18.40
CA GLU A 410 -47.54 -2.21 -18.06
C GLU A 410 -46.16 -2.04 -17.39
N LEU A 411 -45.74 -2.99 -16.54
CA LEU A 411 -44.38 -3.00 -15.98
C LEU A 411 -43.32 -3.10 -17.08
N PHE A 412 -43.51 -3.99 -18.07
CA PHE A 412 -42.59 -4.08 -19.20
C PHE A 412 -42.59 -2.80 -20.04
N MET A 413 -43.74 -2.16 -20.28
CA MET A 413 -43.77 -0.85 -20.95
C MET A 413 -43.06 0.24 -20.14
N PHE A 414 -43.13 0.19 -18.81
CA PHE A 414 -42.40 1.10 -17.93
C PHE A 414 -40.88 0.91 -17.99
N LEU A 415 -40.41 -0.32 -18.17
CA LEU A 415 -38.97 -0.64 -18.26
C LEU A 415 -38.35 -0.31 -19.63
N ILE A 416 -39.15 0.05 -20.65
CA ILE A 416 -38.67 0.50 -21.96
C ILE A 416 -38.30 2.01 -21.91
N PRO A 417 -37.23 2.46 -22.60
CA PRO A 417 -36.90 3.89 -22.72
C PRO A 417 -38.10 4.70 -23.24
N THR A 418 -38.52 5.72 -22.50
CA THR A 418 -39.80 6.40 -22.72
C THR A 418 -39.76 7.29 -23.97
N ASN A 419 -40.84 7.27 -24.76
CA ASN A 419 -41.20 8.36 -25.67
C ASN A 419 -42.03 9.40 -24.86
N PHE A 420 -41.77 10.70 -25.04
CA PHE A 420 -42.41 11.80 -24.30
C PHE A 420 -43.95 11.77 -24.35
N GLU A 421 -44.52 11.23 -25.43
CA GLU A 421 -45.97 11.02 -25.59
C GLU A 421 -46.58 10.10 -24.50
N GLN A 422 -45.86 9.07 -24.04
CA GLN A 422 -46.35 8.12 -23.02
C GLN A 422 -46.46 8.75 -21.61
N ILE A 423 -45.67 9.79 -21.33
CA ILE A 423 -45.74 10.56 -20.08
C ILE A 423 -47.03 11.40 -20.05
N LYS A 424 -47.48 11.88 -21.21
CA LYS A 424 -48.66 12.74 -21.34
C LYS A 424 -49.96 11.96 -21.13
N GLU A 425 -50.01 10.73 -21.64
CA GLU A 425 -51.17 9.83 -21.48
C GLU A 425 -51.26 9.25 -20.05
N SER A 426 -50.14 8.91 -19.42
CA SER A 426 -50.14 8.36 -18.05
C SER A 426 -50.60 9.34 -16.97
N ILE A 427 -50.39 10.66 -17.17
CA ILE A 427 -50.93 11.71 -16.28
C ILE A 427 -52.47 11.75 -16.31
N TYR A 428 -53.10 11.33 -17.41
CA TYR A 428 -54.55 11.33 -17.59
C TYR A 428 -55.26 10.09 -17.00
N ILE A 429 -54.53 8.99 -16.76
CA ILE A 429 -55.13 7.71 -16.31
C ILE A 429 -55.40 7.67 -14.80
N TYR A 430 -54.73 8.49 -13.98
CA TYR A 430 -54.79 8.39 -12.52
C TYR A 430 -55.38 9.63 -11.85
N ASN A 431 -56.71 9.77 -11.88
CA ASN A 431 -57.45 10.93 -11.32
C ASN A 431 -57.49 11.03 -9.79
N ASP A 432 -56.95 10.07 -9.04
CA ASP A 432 -56.87 10.10 -7.57
C ASP A 432 -55.41 9.97 -7.07
N ASN A 433 -54.97 10.95 -6.27
CA ASN A 433 -53.61 11.11 -5.71
C ASN A 433 -52.48 11.22 -6.76
N THR A 434 -52.67 12.15 -7.70
CA THR A 434 -51.85 12.44 -8.90
C THR A 434 -50.38 12.76 -8.61
N LEU A 435 -50.09 13.55 -7.58
CA LEU A 435 -48.72 14.07 -7.34
C LEU A 435 -47.75 12.96 -6.88
N PHE A 436 -48.20 12.09 -5.97
CA PHE A 436 -47.35 11.03 -5.42
C PHE A 436 -47.09 9.90 -6.42
N ARG A 437 -48.11 9.51 -7.20
CA ARG A 437 -47.97 8.50 -8.26
C ARG A 437 -47.05 9.01 -9.38
N GLY A 438 -47.27 10.25 -9.83
CA GLY A 438 -46.41 10.90 -10.82
C GLY A 438 -44.96 11.04 -10.34
N PHE A 439 -44.74 11.40 -9.07
CA PHE A 439 -43.41 11.49 -8.48
C PHE A 439 -42.67 10.15 -8.45
N ASN A 440 -43.33 9.07 -8.00
CA ASN A 440 -42.72 7.73 -7.98
C ASN A 440 -42.43 7.22 -9.40
N TYR A 441 -43.36 7.40 -10.34
CA TYR A 441 -43.15 7.06 -11.74
C TYR A 441 -41.92 7.78 -12.32
N PHE A 442 -41.80 9.09 -12.06
CA PHE A 442 -40.69 9.92 -12.51
C PHE A 442 -39.35 9.48 -11.89
N ILE A 443 -39.31 9.20 -10.58
CA ILE A 443 -38.10 8.69 -9.91
C ILE A 443 -37.70 7.32 -10.45
N GLY A 444 -38.65 6.40 -10.66
CA GLY A 444 -38.36 5.09 -11.23
C GLY A 444 -37.75 5.20 -12.64
N LYS A 445 -38.21 6.16 -13.44
CA LYS A 445 -37.59 6.47 -14.74
C LYS A 445 -36.20 7.08 -14.57
N ILE A 446 -35.99 8.05 -13.67
CA ILE A 446 -34.65 8.60 -13.38
C ILE A 446 -33.70 7.49 -12.94
N ALA A 447 -34.12 6.57 -12.07
CA ALA A 447 -33.31 5.43 -11.62
C ALA A 447 -32.91 4.49 -12.76
N PHE A 448 -33.75 4.36 -13.79
CA PHE A 448 -33.42 3.64 -15.02
C PHE A 448 -32.42 4.43 -15.90
N TRP A 449 -32.63 5.74 -16.07
CA TRP A 449 -31.76 6.61 -16.89
C TRP A 449 -30.39 6.92 -16.25
N LEU A 450 -30.27 6.92 -14.92
CA LEU A 450 -29.01 7.11 -14.20
C LEU A 450 -27.95 6.05 -14.59
N ARG A 451 -28.37 4.89 -15.11
CA ARG A 451 -27.48 3.91 -15.72
C ARG A 451 -27.00 4.32 -17.12
N LEU A 452 -27.91 4.79 -17.99
CA LEU A 452 -27.56 5.21 -19.36
C LEU A 452 -26.64 6.45 -19.38
N GLY A 453 -26.76 7.34 -18.39
CA GLY A 453 -25.88 8.51 -18.24
C GLY A 453 -24.53 8.20 -17.58
N ALA A 454 -24.44 7.20 -16.71
CA ALA A 454 -23.18 6.82 -16.06
C ALA A 454 -22.21 6.12 -17.02
N ASP A 455 -22.73 5.42 -18.03
CA ASP A 455 -21.93 4.75 -19.07
C ASP A 455 -21.37 5.73 -20.14
N CYS A 456 -21.83 7.00 -20.17
CA CYS A 456 -21.25 8.01 -21.07
C CYS A 456 -19.83 8.49 -20.66
N TYR A 457 -19.31 8.03 -19.52
CA TYR A 457 -17.91 8.21 -19.11
C TYR A 457 -17.07 6.92 -19.25
N CYS A 458 -17.63 5.89 -19.89
CA CYS A 458 -17.00 4.61 -20.19
C CYS A 458 -16.93 4.40 -21.71
N VAL A 459 -16.25 5.32 -22.42
CA VAL A 459 -15.62 5.06 -23.73
C VAL A 459 -14.25 5.73 -23.72
#